data_AF-G6Y3Z9-F1
#
_entry.id   AF-G6Y3Z9-F1
#
_cell.length_a   1.000
_cell.length_b   1.000
_cell.length_c   1.000
_cell.angle_alpha   90.00
_cell.angle_beta   90.00
_cell.angle_gamma   90.00
#
_symmetry.space_group_name_H-M   'P 1'
#
loop_
_entity.id
_entity.type
_entity.pdbx_description
1 polymer ?
#
loop_
_entity_poly.entity_id
_entity_poly.type
_entity_poly.pdbx_seq_one_letter_code
_entity_poly.pdbx_strand_id
1 'polypeptide(L)'
;MSAIDDMALSDEALEAWMAVKTNPRPLVRTMSALDGFVTAAVTGPRFADPQDWMCPLMGLRRDVLAKGSATDHAVFASLARIHNRIKETLFDRPQDYAPRFATRPSGGIDPRPWCQGFYAAMNLNIKKWKRLLDLDNPNHGLLLPILIYCVDKKGRPVLGKPRPGPETAHFIEHEAYKDIALVIPALRELHYVTHYDPE
;
A
#
# COMPACT_ATOMS: atom_id res chain seq x y z
N MET A 1 19.28 16.52 -6.40
CA MET A 1 18.96 15.08 -6.56
C MET A 1 19.65 14.34 -5.44
N SER A 2 18.94 13.48 -4.72
CA SER A 2 19.54 12.65 -3.68
C SER A 2 20.23 11.44 -4.31
N ALA A 3 21.19 10.81 -3.61
CA ALA A 3 21.83 9.57 -4.08
C ALA A 3 20.84 8.42 -4.32
N ILE A 4 19.66 8.45 -3.66
CA ILE A 4 18.57 7.52 -3.90
C ILE A 4 17.93 7.78 -5.27
N ASP A 5 17.74 9.05 -5.65
CA ASP A 5 17.13 9.42 -6.93
C ASP A 5 18.02 9.01 -8.11
N ASP A 6 19.34 9.15 -7.95
CA ASP A 6 20.31 8.76 -8.99
C ASP A 6 20.36 7.24 -9.22
N MET A 7 20.12 6.45 -8.17
CA MET A 7 20.14 5.00 -8.22
C MET A 7 18.78 4.38 -8.58
N ALA A 8 17.68 5.07 -8.26
CA ALA A 8 16.34 4.55 -8.47
C ALA A 8 16.03 4.37 -9.97
N LEU A 9 15.33 3.27 -10.27
CA LEU A 9 14.73 3.08 -11.59
C LEU A 9 13.62 4.12 -11.83
N SER A 10 13.41 4.46 -13.11
CA SER A 10 12.18 5.13 -13.56
C SER A 10 10.97 4.25 -13.26
N ASP A 11 9.78 4.85 -13.26
CA ASP A 11 8.54 4.11 -12.98
C ASP A 11 8.27 3.04 -14.05
N GLU A 12 8.58 3.32 -15.32
CA GLU A 12 8.45 2.39 -16.44
C GLU A 12 9.43 1.22 -16.31
N ALA A 13 10.68 1.51 -15.94
CA ALA A 13 11.70 0.49 -15.72
C ALA A 13 11.36 -0.40 -14.51
N LEU A 14 10.82 0.18 -13.44
CA LEU A 14 10.35 -0.58 -12.28
C LEU A 14 9.13 -1.44 -12.62
N GLU A 15 8.18 -0.90 -13.40
CA GLU A 15 7.01 -1.66 -13.87
C GLU A 15 7.43 -2.83 -14.76
N ALA A 16 8.35 -2.60 -15.70
CA ALA A 16 8.92 -3.64 -16.53
C ALA A 16 9.63 -4.72 -15.68
N TRP A 17 10.39 -4.32 -14.66
CA TRP A 17 11.05 -5.24 -13.74
C TRP A 17 10.03 -6.10 -12.96
N MET A 18 8.96 -5.49 -12.43
CA MET A 18 7.91 -6.22 -11.69
C MET A 18 7.13 -7.20 -12.57
N ALA A 19 7.00 -6.93 -13.87
CA ALA A 19 6.34 -7.82 -14.81
C ALA A 19 7.11 -9.13 -15.04
N VAL A 20 8.42 -9.16 -14.74
CA VAL A 20 9.25 -10.36 -14.89
C VAL A 20 8.93 -11.38 -13.78
N LYS A 21 8.58 -12.61 -14.19
CA LYS A 21 8.14 -13.69 -13.28
C LYS A 21 9.27 -14.42 -12.54
N THR A 22 10.49 -13.89 -12.54
CA THR A 22 11.66 -14.55 -11.93
C THR A 22 11.73 -14.39 -10.42
N ASN A 23 11.06 -13.38 -9.85
CA ASN A 23 11.11 -13.12 -8.42
C ASN A 23 10.31 -14.16 -7.61
N PRO A 24 10.89 -14.76 -6.57
CA PRO A 24 10.18 -15.73 -5.75
C PRO A 24 9.08 -15.04 -4.93
N ARG A 25 7.82 -15.24 -5.34
CA ARG A 25 6.60 -14.90 -4.59
C ARG A 25 6.55 -13.43 -4.10
N PRO A 26 6.71 -12.41 -4.98
CA PRO A 26 6.49 -11.02 -4.58
C PRO A 26 5.04 -10.82 -4.12
N LEU A 27 4.82 -9.94 -3.15
CA LEU A 27 3.48 -9.63 -2.64
C LEU A 27 2.67 -8.73 -3.58
N VAL A 28 3.34 -7.94 -4.42
CA VAL A 28 2.70 -7.07 -5.43
C VAL A 28 3.33 -7.29 -6.80
N ARG A 29 2.61 -6.91 -7.86
CA ARG A 29 3.06 -7.06 -9.26
C ARG A 29 2.70 -5.90 -10.18
N THR A 30 2.09 -4.85 -9.64
CA THR A 30 1.68 -3.68 -10.43
C THR A 30 2.11 -2.42 -9.69
N MET A 31 2.34 -1.33 -10.43
CA MET A 31 2.66 -0.03 -9.81
C MET A 31 1.55 0.45 -8.86
N SER A 32 0.30 0.14 -9.18
CA SER A 32 -0.84 0.47 -8.32
C SER A 32 -0.82 -0.30 -6.99
N ALA A 33 -0.59 -1.62 -7.04
CA ALA A 33 -0.46 -2.42 -5.81
C ALA A 33 0.80 -2.05 -5.01
N LEU A 34 1.90 -1.71 -5.68
CA LEU A 34 3.09 -1.17 -5.03
C LEU A 34 2.78 0.11 -4.25
N ASP A 35 2.11 1.07 -4.88
CA ASP A 35 1.76 2.35 -4.26
C ASP A 35 0.88 2.16 -3.01
N GLY A 36 -0.12 1.28 -3.08
CA GLY A 36 -0.97 0.97 -1.92
C GLY A 36 -0.22 0.26 -0.80
N PHE A 37 0.68 -0.66 -1.14
CA PHE A 37 1.53 -1.32 -0.15
C PHE A 37 2.44 -0.33 0.56
N VAL A 38 3.13 0.53 -0.18
CA VAL A 38 4.05 1.51 0.40
C VAL A 38 3.28 2.55 1.22
N THR A 39 2.08 2.93 0.77
CA THR A 39 1.19 3.80 1.56
C THR A 39 0.90 3.18 2.93
N ALA A 40 0.51 1.90 3.00
CA ALA A 40 0.29 1.21 4.27
C ALA A 40 1.56 1.13 5.14
N ALA A 41 2.74 1.00 4.52
CA ALA A 41 4.01 1.00 5.25
C ALA A 41 4.35 2.39 5.84
N VAL A 42 3.90 3.46 5.19
CA VAL A 42 4.07 4.85 5.67
C VAL A 42 3.04 5.21 6.73
N THR A 43 1.77 4.85 6.52
CA THR A 43 0.67 5.28 7.40
C THR A 43 0.39 4.33 8.54
N GLY A 44 0.81 3.07 8.42
CA GLY A 44 0.56 2.03 9.41
C GLY A 44 1.63 1.95 10.52
N PRO A 45 1.57 0.87 11.31
CA PRO A 45 2.54 0.62 12.37
C PRO A 45 3.97 0.51 11.84
N ARG A 46 4.92 1.19 12.49
CA ARG A 46 6.32 1.26 12.04
C ARG A 46 6.98 -0.13 11.90
N PHE A 47 7.67 -0.30 10.78
CA PHE A 47 8.68 -1.35 10.58
C PHE A 47 10.03 -0.89 11.14
N ALA A 48 10.69 -1.73 11.95
CA ALA A 48 11.97 -1.39 12.54
C ALA A 48 13.10 -1.41 11.49
N ASP A 49 13.11 -2.44 10.65
CA ASP A 49 14.02 -2.62 9.53
C ASP A 49 13.24 -2.46 8.21
N PRO A 50 13.62 -1.53 7.29
CA PRO A 50 13.00 -1.41 5.98
C PRO A 50 12.97 -2.71 5.17
N GLN A 51 13.95 -3.60 5.37
CA GLN A 51 13.97 -4.91 4.73
C GLN A 51 12.82 -5.82 5.17
N ASP A 52 12.17 -5.56 6.31
CA ASP A 52 10.99 -6.31 6.79
C ASP A 52 9.78 -6.16 5.89
N TRP A 53 9.69 -5.06 5.15
CA TRP A 53 8.60 -4.85 4.22
C TRP A 53 9.07 -4.81 2.77
N MET A 54 10.24 -4.23 2.47
CA MET A 54 10.76 -4.10 1.10
C MET A 54 11.13 -5.46 0.47
N CYS A 55 11.77 -6.35 1.23
CA CYS A 55 12.14 -7.67 0.72
C CYS A 55 10.92 -8.53 0.34
N PRO A 56 9.95 -8.78 1.25
CA PRO A 56 8.77 -9.57 0.88
C PRO A 56 7.90 -8.88 -0.18
N LEU A 57 7.82 -7.54 -0.17
CA LEU A 57 7.11 -6.77 -1.20
C LEU A 57 7.55 -7.19 -2.62
N MET A 58 8.86 -7.22 -2.86
CA MET A 58 9.45 -7.48 -4.17
C MET A 58 9.95 -8.92 -4.38
N GLY A 59 9.79 -9.80 -3.40
CA GLY A 59 10.33 -11.16 -3.46
C GLY A 59 11.86 -11.21 -3.41
N LEU A 60 12.49 -10.23 -2.79
CA LEU A 60 13.94 -10.13 -2.64
C LEU A 60 14.42 -10.91 -1.40
N ARG A 61 15.66 -11.40 -1.43
CA ARG A 61 16.29 -12.06 -0.27
C ARG A 61 16.65 -11.04 0.82
N ARG A 62 16.77 -11.50 2.06
CA ARG A 62 17.17 -10.65 3.19
C ARG A 62 18.62 -10.18 3.16
N ASP A 63 19.49 -10.79 2.38
CA ASP A 63 20.87 -10.33 2.21
C ASP A 63 21.04 -9.43 0.98
N VAL A 64 19.94 -8.93 0.38
CA VAL A 64 19.95 -8.15 -0.86
C VAL A 64 20.81 -6.89 -0.77
N LEU A 65 20.85 -6.20 0.37
CA LEU A 65 21.71 -5.02 0.49
C LEU A 65 23.20 -5.38 0.44
N ALA A 66 23.59 -6.54 0.98
CA ALA A 66 24.98 -6.98 1.02
C ALA A 66 25.41 -7.76 -0.24
N LYS A 67 24.49 -8.49 -0.89
CA LYS A 67 24.80 -9.45 -1.97
C LYS A 67 23.92 -9.29 -3.21
N GLY A 68 23.11 -8.24 -3.27
CA GLY A 68 22.26 -7.94 -4.41
C GLY A 68 23.07 -7.47 -5.62
N SER A 69 22.47 -7.63 -6.78
CA SER A 69 22.93 -7.01 -8.02
C SER A 69 22.66 -5.50 -7.99
N ALA A 70 23.27 -4.76 -8.92
CA ALA A 70 22.98 -3.34 -9.11
C ALA A 70 21.47 -3.09 -9.38
N THR A 71 20.82 -4.01 -10.10
CA THR A 71 19.37 -3.96 -10.34
C THR A 71 18.58 -4.12 -9.04
N ASP A 72 18.99 -5.03 -8.15
CA ASP A 72 18.33 -5.20 -6.86
C ASP A 72 18.45 -3.94 -6.00
N HIS A 73 19.62 -3.31 -5.99
CA HIS A 73 19.85 -2.04 -5.29
C HIS A 73 19.03 -0.90 -5.90
N ALA A 74 18.93 -0.83 -7.23
CA ALA A 74 18.11 0.16 -7.93
C ALA A 74 16.61 -0.01 -7.62
N VAL A 75 16.12 -1.25 -7.56
CA VAL A 75 14.75 -1.54 -7.10
C VAL A 75 14.56 -1.06 -5.66
N PHE A 76 15.49 -1.36 -4.76
CA PHE A 76 15.43 -0.94 -3.37
C PHE A 76 15.41 0.60 -3.24
N ALA A 77 16.23 1.31 -4.02
CA ALA A 77 16.19 2.77 -4.13
C ALA A 77 14.85 3.28 -4.63
N SER A 78 14.25 2.64 -5.64
CA SER A 78 12.92 3.03 -6.11
C SER A 78 11.86 2.89 -5.02
N LEU A 79 11.90 1.83 -4.20
CA LEU A 79 10.98 1.69 -3.06
C LEU A 79 11.17 2.79 -2.02
N ALA A 80 12.43 3.12 -1.72
CA ALA A 80 12.76 4.21 -0.81
C ALA A 80 12.30 5.57 -1.35
N ARG A 81 12.47 5.82 -2.66
CA ARG A 81 12.00 7.03 -3.35
C ARG A 81 10.48 7.17 -3.26
N ILE A 82 9.73 6.10 -3.55
CA ILE A 82 8.26 6.10 -3.45
C ILE A 82 7.82 6.31 -1.99
N HIS A 83 8.45 5.62 -1.04
CA HIS A 83 8.19 5.78 0.38
C HIS A 83 8.39 7.22 0.84
N ASN A 84 9.53 7.83 0.51
CA ASN A 84 9.85 9.20 0.89
C ASN A 84 8.88 10.20 0.26
N ARG A 85 8.57 10.05 -1.03
CA ARG A 85 7.56 10.87 -1.70
C ARG A 85 6.22 10.82 -0.98
N ILE A 86 5.69 9.62 -0.68
CA ILE A 86 4.40 9.47 0.01
C ILE A 86 4.46 10.07 1.42
N LYS A 87 5.54 9.80 2.16
CA LYS A 87 5.75 10.34 3.50
C LYS A 87 5.79 11.87 3.50
N GLU A 88 6.54 12.48 2.59
CA GLU A 88 6.67 13.93 2.43
C GLU A 88 5.33 14.55 2.03
N THR A 89 4.61 13.98 1.05
CA THR A 89 3.27 14.45 0.68
C THR A 89 2.32 14.42 1.89
N LEU A 90 2.27 13.32 2.63
CA LEU A 90 1.40 13.21 3.80
C LEU A 90 1.80 14.12 4.95
N PHE A 91 3.08 14.47 5.07
CA PHE A 91 3.58 15.36 6.13
C PHE A 91 3.37 16.84 5.79
N ASP A 92 3.79 17.25 4.59
CA ASP A 92 3.86 18.66 4.20
C ASP A 92 2.56 19.14 3.53
N ARG A 93 1.87 18.26 2.80
CA ARG A 93 0.73 18.61 1.93
C ARG A 93 -0.31 17.48 1.87
N PRO A 94 -0.89 17.07 3.00
CA PRO A 94 -1.80 15.92 3.06
C PRO A 94 -3.00 16.04 2.11
N GLN A 95 -3.47 17.26 1.82
CA GLN A 95 -4.55 17.51 0.87
C GLN A 95 -4.19 17.22 -0.60
N ASP A 96 -2.89 17.16 -0.93
CA ASP A 96 -2.40 16.84 -2.27
C ASP A 96 -2.22 15.31 -2.46
N TYR A 97 -2.44 14.51 -1.41
CA TYR A 97 -2.31 13.07 -1.50
C TYR A 97 -3.37 12.48 -2.44
N ALA A 98 -2.90 11.69 -3.42
CA ALA A 98 -3.75 10.91 -4.31
C ALA A 98 -3.19 9.49 -4.51
N PRO A 99 -3.99 8.43 -4.32
CA PRO A 99 -3.57 7.06 -4.56
C PRO A 99 -3.33 6.80 -6.04
N ARG A 100 -2.28 6.04 -6.38
CA ARG A 100 -2.03 5.60 -7.76
C ARG A 100 -2.91 4.40 -8.11
N PHE A 101 -4.16 4.64 -8.49
CA PHE A 101 -5.04 3.57 -8.97
C PHE A 101 -4.65 3.04 -10.35
N ALA A 102 -5.07 1.82 -10.65
CA ALA A 102 -4.97 1.26 -11.99
C ALA A 102 -6.12 1.77 -12.87
N THR A 103 -5.95 1.63 -14.17
CA THR A 103 -7.00 1.90 -15.16
C THR A 103 -7.56 0.58 -15.68
N ARG A 104 -8.89 0.46 -15.77
CA ARG A 104 -9.53 -0.72 -16.36
C ARG A 104 -9.29 -0.77 -17.87
N PRO A 105 -9.28 -1.96 -18.51
CA PRO A 105 -9.20 -2.07 -19.96
C PRO A 105 -10.31 -1.30 -20.71
N SER A 106 -11.51 -1.23 -20.12
CA SER A 106 -12.65 -0.47 -20.65
C SER A 106 -12.58 1.04 -20.41
N GLY A 107 -11.51 1.53 -19.77
CA GLY A 107 -11.45 2.88 -19.22
C GLY A 107 -12.02 2.96 -17.80
N GLY A 108 -11.67 4.04 -17.10
CA GLY A 108 -12.06 4.28 -15.71
C GLY A 108 -11.13 3.65 -14.67
N ILE A 109 -11.38 3.97 -13.40
CA ILE A 109 -10.53 3.61 -12.27
C ILE A 109 -10.77 2.17 -11.81
N ASP A 110 -9.70 1.44 -11.51
CA ASP A 110 -9.70 0.21 -10.74
C ASP A 110 -8.90 0.39 -9.44
N PRO A 111 -9.57 0.50 -8.28
CA PRO A 111 -8.90 0.67 -7.00
C PRO A 111 -8.39 -0.66 -6.42
N ARG A 112 -8.82 -1.81 -6.97
CA ARG A 112 -8.54 -3.13 -6.39
C ARG A 112 -7.05 -3.44 -6.27
N PRO A 113 -6.19 -3.19 -7.28
CA PRO A 113 -4.77 -3.49 -7.14
C PRO A 113 -4.14 -2.70 -5.99
N TRP A 114 -4.44 -1.41 -5.91
CA TRP A 114 -3.99 -0.53 -4.83
C TRP A 114 -4.43 -1.05 -3.45
N CYS A 115 -5.73 -1.32 -3.29
CA CYS A 115 -6.28 -1.80 -2.03
C CYS A 115 -5.69 -3.15 -1.61
N GLN A 116 -5.51 -4.06 -2.56
CA GLN A 116 -4.90 -5.36 -2.28
C GLN A 116 -3.42 -5.22 -1.87
N GLY A 117 -2.70 -4.26 -2.45
CA GLY A 117 -1.35 -3.89 -2.04
C GLY A 117 -1.30 -3.38 -0.59
N PHE A 118 -2.18 -2.45 -0.24
CA PHE A 118 -2.34 -1.94 1.12
C PHE A 118 -2.59 -3.09 2.11
N TYR A 119 -3.56 -3.95 1.79
CA TYR A 119 -3.90 -5.09 2.63
C TYR A 119 -2.76 -6.12 2.72
N ALA A 120 -1.96 -6.31 1.67
CA ALA A 120 -0.78 -7.18 1.72
C ALA A 120 0.27 -6.68 2.73
N ALA A 121 0.50 -5.36 2.80
CA ALA A 121 1.37 -4.76 3.81
C ALA A 121 0.80 -4.94 5.23
N MET A 122 -0.52 -4.73 5.42
CA MET A 122 -1.17 -4.99 6.71
C MET A 122 -0.91 -6.42 7.19
N ASN A 123 -0.99 -7.39 6.27
CA ASN A 123 -0.80 -8.80 6.58
C ASN A 123 0.63 -9.20 6.96
N LEU A 124 1.65 -8.37 6.71
CA LEU A 124 2.99 -8.60 7.26
C LEU A 124 2.99 -8.55 8.79
N ASN A 125 2.13 -7.74 9.39
CA ASN A 125 1.98 -7.70 10.84
C ASN A 125 0.55 -7.33 11.26
N ILE A 126 -0.42 -8.17 10.89
CA ILE A 126 -1.85 -7.90 11.12
C ILE A 126 -2.19 -7.68 12.60
N LYS A 127 -1.40 -8.27 13.51
CA LYS A 127 -1.55 -8.09 14.96
C LYS A 127 -1.40 -6.63 15.38
N LYS A 128 -0.49 -5.86 14.76
CA LYS A 128 -0.34 -4.42 15.04
C LYS A 128 -1.51 -3.57 14.54
N TRP A 129 -2.32 -4.11 13.63
CA TRP A 129 -3.55 -3.47 13.12
C TRP A 129 -4.79 -3.82 13.94
N LYS A 130 -4.69 -4.72 14.93
CA LYS A 130 -5.83 -5.28 15.68
C LYS A 130 -6.78 -4.20 16.21
N ARG A 131 -6.24 -3.11 16.79
CA ARG A 131 -7.06 -2.01 17.32
C ARG A 131 -7.93 -1.37 16.24
N LEU A 132 -7.39 -1.12 15.04
CA LEU A 132 -8.17 -0.55 13.92
C LEU A 132 -9.12 -1.56 13.27
N LEU A 133 -8.83 -2.86 13.40
CA LEU A 133 -9.69 -3.93 12.91
C LEU A 133 -10.83 -4.28 13.86
N ASP A 134 -10.83 -3.73 15.07
CA ASP A 134 -11.91 -3.86 16.03
C ASP A 134 -13.14 -3.08 15.56
N LEU A 135 -14.29 -3.74 15.47
CA LEU A 135 -15.55 -3.12 15.00
C LEU A 135 -16.08 -2.06 15.98
N ASP A 136 -15.72 -2.17 17.26
CA ASP A 136 -16.13 -1.23 18.30
C ASP A 136 -15.24 0.02 18.34
N ASN A 137 -14.12 0.03 17.59
CA ASN A 137 -13.27 1.20 17.50
C ASN A 137 -13.89 2.24 16.57
N PRO A 138 -14.10 3.50 17.02
CA PRO A 138 -14.67 4.56 16.17
C PRO A 138 -13.83 4.85 14.90
N ASN A 139 -12.53 4.52 14.92
CA ASN A 139 -11.63 4.69 13.78
C ASN A 139 -11.63 3.49 12.80
N HIS A 140 -12.39 2.41 13.07
CA HIS A 140 -12.52 1.28 12.16
C HIS A 140 -12.97 1.70 10.75
N GLY A 141 -13.86 2.70 10.70
CA GLY A 141 -14.38 3.27 9.46
C GLY A 141 -13.31 3.73 8.48
N LEU A 142 -12.12 4.13 8.96
CA LEU A 142 -11.00 4.58 8.13
C LEU A 142 -10.44 3.47 7.22
N LEU A 143 -10.62 2.20 7.59
CA LEU A 143 -10.17 1.07 6.77
C LEU A 143 -11.22 0.62 5.75
N LEU A 144 -12.49 0.97 5.92
CA LEU A 144 -13.59 0.44 5.11
C LEU A 144 -13.45 0.76 3.61
N PRO A 145 -13.10 2.00 3.19
CA PRO A 145 -12.88 2.32 1.77
C PRO A 145 -11.80 1.46 1.10
N ILE A 146 -10.88 0.90 1.88
CA ILE A 146 -9.77 0.06 1.41
C ILE A 146 -10.21 -1.42 1.43
N LEU A 147 -10.70 -1.89 2.58
CA LEU A 147 -11.01 -3.30 2.80
C LEU A 147 -12.19 -3.81 1.96
N ILE A 148 -13.10 -2.92 1.53
CA ILE A 148 -14.22 -3.28 0.65
C ILE A 148 -13.77 -3.84 -0.71
N TYR A 149 -12.56 -3.49 -1.16
CA TYR A 149 -11.97 -3.97 -2.41
C TYR A 149 -11.03 -5.18 -2.23
N CYS A 150 -10.77 -5.58 -0.98
CA CYS A 150 -9.76 -6.58 -0.67
C CYS A 150 -10.33 -7.98 -0.61
N VAL A 151 -9.52 -8.96 -1.01
CA VAL A 151 -9.80 -10.38 -0.82
C VAL A 151 -8.71 -11.07 0.00
N ASP A 152 -9.10 -12.11 0.73
CA ASP A 152 -8.17 -12.99 1.45
C ASP A 152 -7.40 -13.94 0.50
N LYS A 153 -6.50 -14.75 1.06
CA LYS A 153 -5.72 -15.73 0.28
C LYS A 153 -6.56 -16.79 -0.46
N LYS A 154 -7.83 -16.94 -0.09
CA LYS A 154 -8.80 -17.84 -0.74
C LYS A 154 -9.70 -17.09 -1.74
N GLY A 155 -9.45 -15.80 -1.99
CA GLY A 155 -10.26 -14.96 -2.86
C GLY A 155 -11.59 -14.52 -2.25
N ARG A 156 -11.78 -14.66 -0.93
CA ARG A 156 -13.02 -14.26 -0.25
C ARG A 156 -12.93 -12.78 0.15
N PRO A 157 -13.99 -11.98 -0.02
CA PRO A 157 -14.00 -10.58 0.42
C PRO A 157 -13.65 -10.43 1.90
N VAL A 158 -12.77 -9.47 2.23
CA VAL A 158 -12.29 -9.27 3.61
C VAL A 158 -13.42 -8.82 4.53
N LEU A 159 -14.30 -7.95 4.07
CA LEU A 159 -15.47 -7.46 4.84
C LEU A 159 -16.68 -8.44 4.78
N GLY A 160 -16.49 -9.64 4.26
CA GLY A 160 -17.59 -10.55 3.95
C GLY A 160 -18.31 -10.18 2.67
N LYS A 161 -19.31 -11.00 2.30
CA LYS A 161 -20.05 -10.81 1.05
C LYS A 161 -20.81 -9.47 1.12
N PRO A 162 -20.62 -8.56 0.14
CA PRO A 162 -21.40 -7.33 0.06
C PRO A 162 -22.89 -7.64 0.01
N ARG A 163 -23.71 -6.71 0.50
CA ARG A 163 -25.17 -6.80 0.31
C ARG A 163 -25.47 -6.85 -1.18
N PRO A 164 -26.34 -7.77 -1.64
CA PRO A 164 -26.72 -7.80 -3.04
C PRO A 164 -27.60 -6.59 -3.36
N GLY A 165 -27.46 -6.04 -4.57
CA GLY A 165 -28.32 -4.98 -5.07
C GLY A 165 -27.58 -3.96 -5.94
N PRO A 166 -28.30 -3.25 -6.83
CA PRO A 166 -27.71 -2.30 -7.76
C PRO A 166 -27.07 -1.09 -7.04
N GLU A 167 -27.65 -0.63 -5.93
CA GLU A 167 -27.11 0.48 -5.15
C GLU A 167 -25.74 0.14 -4.53
N THR A 168 -25.62 -1.05 -3.93
CA THR A 168 -24.34 -1.50 -3.35
C THR A 168 -23.29 -1.72 -4.45
N ALA A 169 -23.69 -2.28 -5.59
CA ALA A 169 -22.79 -2.43 -6.74
C ALA A 169 -22.31 -1.08 -7.25
N HIS A 170 -23.22 -0.11 -7.41
CA HIS A 170 -22.91 1.25 -7.85
C HIS A 170 -21.94 1.95 -6.89
N PHE A 171 -22.22 1.91 -5.58
CA PHE A 171 -21.37 2.49 -4.55
C PHE A 171 -19.95 1.91 -4.60
N ILE A 172 -19.81 0.58 -4.64
CA ILE A 172 -18.50 -0.08 -4.74
C ILE A 172 -17.79 0.29 -6.04
N GLU A 173 -18.53 0.42 -7.14
CA GLU A 173 -17.92 0.68 -8.44
C GLU A 173 -17.47 2.14 -8.62
N HIS A 174 -18.22 3.10 -8.08
CA HIS A 174 -18.07 4.51 -8.44
C HIS A 174 -17.77 5.45 -7.27
N GLU A 175 -17.97 5.04 -6.02
CA GLU A 175 -17.96 5.96 -4.89
C GLU A 175 -16.98 5.56 -3.79
N ALA A 176 -16.97 4.30 -3.35
CA ALA A 176 -16.23 3.91 -2.15
C ALA A 176 -14.72 4.22 -2.20
N TYR A 177 -14.08 4.11 -3.37
CA TYR A 177 -12.64 4.42 -3.50
C TYR A 177 -12.31 5.91 -3.37
N LYS A 178 -13.29 6.81 -3.56
CA LYS A 178 -13.06 8.26 -3.49
C LYS A 178 -12.67 8.68 -2.07
N ASP A 179 -13.17 7.97 -1.07
CA ASP A 179 -12.85 8.23 0.34
C ASP A 179 -11.40 7.85 0.69
N ILE A 180 -10.70 7.06 -0.15
CA ILE A 180 -9.31 6.65 0.11
C ILE A 180 -8.39 7.88 0.28
N ALA A 181 -8.54 8.89 -0.58
CA ALA A 181 -7.73 10.11 -0.48
C ALA A 181 -7.97 10.89 0.82
N LEU A 182 -9.15 10.75 1.43
CA LEU A 182 -9.51 11.40 2.69
C LEU A 182 -9.03 10.60 3.91
N VAL A 183 -9.18 9.27 3.89
CA VAL A 183 -8.85 8.42 5.05
C VAL A 183 -7.35 8.18 5.21
N ILE A 184 -6.54 8.27 4.15
CA ILE A 184 -5.09 8.01 4.26
C ILE A 184 -4.36 9.06 5.12
N PRO A 185 -4.56 10.38 4.93
CA PRO A 185 -4.04 11.38 5.86
C PRO A 185 -4.52 11.15 7.30
N ALA A 186 -5.82 10.84 7.48
CA ALA A 186 -6.37 10.58 8.82
C ALA A 186 -5.76 9.35 9.50
N LEU A 187 -5.50 8.26 8.76
CA LEU A 187 -4.81 7.07 9.25
C LEU A 187 -3.39 7.40 9.70
N ARG A 188 -2.66 8.23 8.95
CA ARG A 188 -1.33 8.69 9.32
C ARG A 188 -1.35 9.50 10.61
N GLU A 189 -2.29 10.43 10.77
CA GLU A 189 -2.40 11.24 12.00
C GLU A 189 -2.68 10.36 13.22
N LEU A 190 -3.61 9.40 13.11
CA LEU A 190 -3.92 8.46 14.19
C LEU A 190 -2.68 7.68 14.64
N HIS A 191 -1.89 7.20 13.68
CA HIS A 191 -0.66 6.48 13.98
C HIS A 191 0.45 7.40 14.48
N TYR A 192 0.53 8.66 14.04
CA TYR A 192 1.51 9.61 14.55
C TYR A 192 1.27 9.94 16.03
N VAL A 193 0.03 10.26 16.41
CA VAL A 193 -0.34 10.60 17.80
C VAL A 193 -0.08 9.44 18.76
N THR A 194 -0.44 8.22 18.37
CA THR A 194 -0.25 7.02 19.22
C THR A 194 1.21 6.60 19.45
N HIS A 195 2.18 7.15 18.71
CA HIS A 195 3.60 6.82 18.88
C HIS A 195 4.40 7.88 19.66
N TYR A 196 3.83 9.07 19.88
CA TYR A 196 4.53 10.19 20.55
C TYR A 196 3.83 10.71 21.82
N ASP A 197 2.60 10.31 22.11
CA ASP A 197 2.03 10.42 23.45
C ASP A 197 2.24 9.11 24.21
N PRO A 198 3.03 9.09 25.30
CA PRO A 198 2.98 7.99 26.25
C PRO A 198 1.67 8.10 27.05
N GLU A 199 0.85 7.05 27.02
CA GLU A 199 -0.09 6.80 28.12
C GLU A 199 0.67 6.62 29.44
#